data_AF-A0A4U9ZNH3-F1
#
_entry.id   AF-A0A4U9ZNH3-F1
#
_cell.length_a   1.000
_cell.length_b   1.000
_cell.length_c   1.000
_cell.angle_alpha   90.00
_cell.angle_beta   90.00
_cell.angle_gamma   90.00
#
_symmetry.space_group_name_H-M   'P 1'
#
loop_
_entity.id
_entity.type
_entity.pdbx_description
1 polymer ?
#
loop_
_entity_poly.entity_id
_entity_poly.type
_entity_poly.pdbx_seq_one_letter_code
_entity_poly.pdbx_strand_id
1 'polypeptide(L)'
;MTKAGVQLLMSIVGGLAVGIIFALLNRIFLSILEKYDAADVTGALLLELTLPFVVYFVAHMLNVSGIIAVVIAGVMQANRLKKVTLFDAQVDRVTTIIWETINFMLNGLVFMIFGMELAQFTGPAIANPNYSNLSLFLLVFALTAILFLIRYLLIFAYFWIRSLQTRKSIRKYWKHINLLTISGVKGSVSIAIILLLPKLSGLQNSIALFIVGSVTLLSFLSGLLILPKLAPLMTSSQNLVTKIALLTDVLQSLARESRTAPANQAALYYVMDSYNNRIENLILEQEPTNVKEELAELQLLILAIESEGLEHAYKEKQINIVEYRVYQNYIKLLERQVNRSFISSFSYTVTVLLRVLRHLLRELLSFRKPHHLTATASKNRPYLSQQNRNHLTELYLDNTELIMETLEDLEGFYTPSLVDFLQNQRLQKAELIKSGLFVERVIANFIPDVSGERLRGYYLERQFIYNYEQGGQLTAKEAQALRDEVNELESYSLRESSPNFAYDLIKYRHTAK
;
A
#
# COMPACT_ATOMS: atom_id res chain seq x y z
N MET A 1 -29.62 -1.23 -37.40
CA MET A 1 -28.65 -1.96 -36.55
C MET A 1 -27.25 -1.33 -36.59
N THR A 2 -26.63 -1.09 -37.75
CA THR A 2 -25.26 -0.53 -37.86
C THR A 2 -25.09 0.90 -37.32
N LYS A 3 -26.04 1.81 -37.57
CA LYS A 3 -25.99 3.21 -37.08
C LYS A 3 -25.99 3.33 -35.55
N ALA A 4 -26.78 2.50 -34.87
CA ALA A 4 -26.84 2.48 -33.40
C ALA A 4 -25.55 1.91 -32.78
N GLY A 5 -24.99 0.86 -33.39
CA GLY A 5 -23.69 0.31 -32.97
C GLY A 5 -22.56 1.33 -33.10
N VAL A 6 -22.51 2.07 -34.21
CA VAL A 6 -21.52 3.14 -34.41
C VAL A 6 -21.70 4.29 -33.42
N GLN A 7 -22.94 4.72 -33.16
CA GLN A 7 -23.22 5.75 -32.15
C GLN A 7 -22.79 5.31 -30.75
N LEU A 8 -23.05 4.06 -30.37
CA LEU A 8 -22.63 3.49 -29.10
C LEU A 8 -21.10 3.46 -28.99
N LEU A 9 -20.41 3.01 -30.05
CA LEU A 9 -18.95 2.96 -30.08
C LEU A 9 -18.34 4.36 -29.97
N MET A 10 -18.88 5.33 -30.72
CA MET A 10 -18.49 6.74 -30.61
C MET A 10 -18.74 7.31 -29.22
N SER A 11 -19.86 6.95 -28.58
CA SER A 11 -20.19 7.38 -27.22
C SER A 11 -19.22 6.81 -26.17
N ILE A 12 -18.82 5.53 -26.31
CA ILE A 12 -17.83 4.88 -25.44
C ILE A 12 -16.45 5.51 -25.62
N VAL A 13 -15.97 5.60 -26.87
CA VAL A 13 -14.64 6.13 -27.18
C VAL A 13 -14.54 7.61 -26.79
N GLY A 14 -15.59 8.38 -27.08
CA GLY A 14 -15.67 9.78 -26.68
C GLY A 14 -15.70 9.96 -25.16
N GLY A 15 -16.47 9.15 -24.44
CA GLY A 15 -16.47 9.15 -22.97
C GLY A 15 -15.09 8.81 -22.40
N LEU A 16 -14.43 7.79 -22.95
CA LEU A 16 -13.07 7.40 -22.56
C LEU A 16 -12.07 8.55 -22.79
N ALA A 17 -12.12 9.21 -23.96
CA ALA A 17 -11.26 10.33 -24.28
C ALA A 17 -11.45 11.51 -23.30
N VAL A 18 -12.70 11.88 -23.01
CA VAL A 18 -13.03 12.94 -22.04
C VAL A 18 -12.49 12.58 -20.65
N GLY A 19 -12.70 11.33 -20.19
CA GLY A 19 -12.18 10.87 -18.90
C GLY A 19 -10.66 10.97 -18.78
N ILE A 20 -9.93 10.56 -19.83
CA ILE A 20 -8.46 10.69 -19.88
C ILE A 20 -8.03 12.16 -19.81
N ILE A 21 -8.66 13.03 -20.61
CA ILE A 21 -8.33 14.45 -20.66
C ILE A 21 -8.50 15.08 -19.27
N PHE A 22 -9.63 14.83 -18.61
CA PHE A 22 -9.88 15.39 -17.28
C PHE A 22 -8.98 14.80 -16.19
N ALA A 23 -8.62 13.52 -16.27
CA ALA A 23 -7.63 12.94 -15.36
C ALA A 23 -6.25 13.63 -15.51
N LEU A 24 -5.84 13.93 -16.74
CA LEU A 24 -4.60 14.67 -17.02
C LEU A 24 -4.68 16.12 -16.56
N LEU A 25 -5.79 16.82 -16.81
CA LEU A 25 -6.02 18.19 -16.35
C LEU A 25 -5.97 18.28 -14.82
N ASN A 26 -6.67 17.39 -14.13
CA ASN A 26 -6.65 17.30 -12.67
C ASN A 26 -5.22 17.05 -12.16
N ARG A 27 -4.45 16.18 -12.82
CA ARG A 27 -3.04 15.94 -12.47
C ARG A 27 -2.17 17.18 -12.64
N ILE A 28 -2.35 17.90 -13.75
CA ILE A 28 -1.62 19.16 -14.01
C ILE A 28 -1.99 20.20 -12.95
N PHE A 29 -3.28 20.33 -12.64
CA PHE A 29 -3.77 21.28 -11.66
C PHE A 29 -3.20 21.02 -10.25
N LEU A 30 -3.22 19.77 -9.79
CA LEU A 30 -2.62 19.38 -8.52
C LEU A 30 -1.10 19.59 -8.50
N SER A 31 -0.40 19.26 -9.59
CA SER A 31 1.05 19.50 -9.69
C SER A 31 1.41 21.00 -9.70
N ILE A 32 0.55 21.85 -10.24
CA ILE A 32 0.69 23.31 -10.18
C ILE A 32 0.48 23.79 -8.75
N LEU A 33 -0.57 23.31 -8.08
CA LEU A 33 -0.91 23.70 -6.71
C LEU A 33 0.21 23.31 -5.72
N GLU A 34 0.80 22.13 -5.90
CA GLU A 34 2.00 21.67 -5.17
C GLU A 34 3.23 22.56 -5.43
N LYS A 35 3.39 23.07 -6.66
CA LYS A 35 4.55 23.90 -7.04
C LYS A 35 4.49 25.31 -6.46
N TYR A 36 3.30 25.84 -6.19
CA TYR A 36 3.08 27.19 -5.67
C TYR A 36 2.81 27.24 -4.16
N ASP A 37 3.01 26.12 -3.44
CA ASP A 37 2.82 25.99 -1.99
C ASP A 37 1.40 26.42 -1.52
N ALA A 38 0.42 26.29 -2.42
CA ALA A 38 -0.98 26.66 -2.23
C ALA A 38 -1.88 25.42 -2.05
N ALA A 39 -1.28 24.25 -1.84
CA ALA A 39 -1.99 22.98 -1.70
C ALA A 39 -2.62 22.89 -0.29
N ASP A 40 -3.85 23.41 -0.16
CA ASP A 40 -4.71 23.15 0.99
C ASP A 40 -5.50 21.85 0.79
N VAL A 41 -5.63 21.05 1.85
CA VAL A 41 -6.37 19.77 1.89
C VAL A 41 -7.82 19.99 1.46
N THR A 42 -8.41 21.12 1.87
CA THR A 42 -9.77 21.54 1.49
C THR A 42 -9.89 21.73 -0.02
N GLY A 43 -8.91 22.34 -0.67
CA GLY A 43 -8.92 22.60 -2.11
C GLY A 43 -8.80 21.31 -2.93
N ALA A 44 -7.94 20.39 -2.51
CA ALA A 44 -7.80 19.08 -3.13
C ALA A 44 -9.09 18.26 -3.00
N LEU A 45 -9.72 18.26 -1.82
CA LEU A 45 -10.99 17.59 -1.56
C LEU A 45 -12.14 18.18 -2.38
N LEU A 46 -12.26 19.50 -2.43
CA LEU A 46 -13.29 20.18 -3.24
C LEU A 46 -13.14 19.84 -4.72
N LEU A 47 -11.90 19.82 -5.23
CA LEU A 47 -11.64 19.43 -6.61
C LEU A 47 -12.02 17.96 -6.84
N GLU A 48 -11.64 17.07 -5.93
CA GLU A 48 -11.96 15.65 -6.03
C GLU A 48 -13.48 15.38 -6.00
N LEU A 49 -14.22 16.07 -5.14
CA LEU A 49 -15.68 15.95 -5.05
C LEU A 49 -16.40 16.58 -6.24
N THR A 50 -15.85 17.65 -6.83
CA THR A 50 -16.46 18.34 -7.98
C THR A 50 -16.15 17.68 -9.32
N LEU A 51 -15.01 16.99 -9.43
CA LEU A 51 -14.53 16.37 -10.67
C LEU A 51 -15.57 15.45 -11.32
N PRO A 52 -16.25 14.52 -10.63
CA PRO A 52 -17.27 13.67 -11.25
C PRO A 52 -18.40 14.46 -11.92
N PHE A 53 -18.84 15.56 -11.30
CA PHE A 53 -19.93 16.38 -11.84
C PHE A 53 -19.49 17.16 -13.08
N VAL A 54 -18.31 17.76 -13.05
CA VAL A 54 -17.75 18.51 -14.20
C VAL A 54 -17.51 17.57 -15.38
N VAL A 55 -16.88 16.42 -15.13
CA VAL A 55 -16.58 15.43 -16.17
C VAL A 55 -17.87 14.90 -16.80
N TYR A 56 -18.87 14.57 -15.97
CA TYR A 56 -20.17 14.10 -16.46
C TYR A 56 -20.85 15.15 -17.35
N PHE A 57 -20.89 16.40 -16.88
CA PHE A 57 -21.54 17.49 -17.58
C PHE A 57 -20.89 17.81 -18.93
N VAL A 58 -19.56 17.88 -18.97
CA VAL A 58 -18.82 18.13 -20.22
C VAL A 58 -18.98 16.98 -21.21
N ALA A 59 -18.94 15.74 -20.74
CA ALA A 59 -19.22 14.59 -21.58
C ALA A 59 -20.65 14.62 -22.15
N HIS A 60 -21.63 15.07 -21.36
CA HIS A 60 -23.00 15.22 -21.82
C HIS A 60 -23.15 16.29 -22.91
N MET A 61 -22.49 17.45 -22.77
CA MET A 61 -22.45 18.50 -23.81
C MET A 61 -21.87 18.01 -25.13
N LEU A 62 -20.91 17.08 -25.07
CA LEU A 62 -20.29 16.48 -26.24
C LEU A 62 -21.10 15.30 -26.81
N ASN A 63 -22.28 14.99 -26.24
CA ASN A 63 -23.12 13.85 -26.60
C ASN A 63 -22.43 12.49 -26.48
N VAL A 64 -21.47 12.36 -25.56
CA VAL A 64 -20.74 11.11 -25.27
C VAL A 64 -21.13 10.57 -23.90
N SER A 65 -20.68 9.36 -23.55
CA SER A 65 -21.08 8.71 -22.30
C SER A 65 -20.42 9.38 -21.08
N GLY A 66 -21.21 10.16 -20.32
CA GLY A 66 -20.75 10.80 -19.08
C GLY A 66 -20.38 9.81 -17.98
N ILE A 67 -21.11 8.71 -17.84
CA ILE A 67 -20.80 7.66 -16.85
C ILE A 67 -19.40 7.07 -17.12
N ILE A 68 -19.10 6.75 -18.39
CA ILE A 68 -17.80 6.20 -18.77
C ILE A 68 -16.69 7.23 -18.55
N ALA A 69 -16.93 8.50 -18.90
CA ALA A 69 -15.96 9.56 -18.68
C ALA A 69 -15.57 9.70 -17.19
N VAL A 70 -16.56 9.70 -16.29
CA VAL A 70 -16.33 9.77 -14.84
C VAL A 70 -15.58 8.55 -14.33
N VAL A 71 -15.97 7.34 -14.75
CA VAL A 71 -15.30 6.10 -14.32
C VAL A 71 -13.83 6.08 -14.76
N ILE A 72 -13.54 6.47 -16.00
CA ILE A 72 -12.16 6.53 -16.50
C ILE A 72 -11.35 7.59 -15.74
N ALA A 73 -11.94 8.78 -15.51
CA ALA A 73 -11.28 9.82 -14.73
C ALA A 73 -10.95 9.35 -13.31
N GLY A 74 -11.90 8.71 -12.63
CA GLY A 74 -11.73 8.16 -11.27
C GLY A 74 -10.72 7.02 -11.20
N VAL A 75 -10.75 6.05 -12.13
CA VAL A 75 -9.77 4.95 -12.17
C VAL A 75 -8.36 5.47 -12.42
N MET A 76 -8.19 6.44 -13.30
CA MET A 76 -6.88 7.05 -13.56
C MET A 76 -6.39 7.89 -12.38
N GLN A 77 -7.29 8.53 -11.65
CA GLN A 77 -6.96 9.26 -10.42
C GLN A 77 -6.55 8.29 -9.29
N ALA A 78 -7.24 7.16 -9.15
CA ALA A 78 -6.91 6.12 -8.16
C ALA A 78 -5.60 5.39 -8.48
N ASN A 79 -5.28 5.18 -9.76
CA ASN A 79 -4.05 4.52 -10.22
C ASN A 79 -2.79 5.41 -10.15
N ARG A 80 -2.80 6.48 -9.35
CA ARG A 80 -1.58 7.25 -9.10
C ARG A 80 -0.55 6.33 -8.45
N LEU A 81 0.64 6.25 -9.05
CA LEU A 81 1.85 5.82 -8.35
C LEU A 81 2.04 6.81 -7.21
N LYS A 82 1.52 6.46 -6.03
CA LYS A 82 1.52 7.30 -4.85
C LYS A 82 2.97 7.69 -4.57
N LYS A 83 3.32 8.95 -4.82
CA LYS A 83 4.50 9.51 -4.17
C LYS A 83 4.12 9.59 -2.71
N VAL A 84 4.93 9.00 -1.84
CA VAL A 84 4.65 8.96 -0.40
C VAL A 84 4.96 10.35 0.16
N THR A 85 4.02 11.29 0.02
CA THR A 85 4.05 12.58 0.72
C THR A 85 2.97 12.59 1.80
N LEU A 86 3.17 13.43 2.82
CA LEU A 86 2.28 13.53 3.99
C LEU A 86 0.92 14.12 3.66
N PHE A 87 0.91 15.07 2.72
CA PHE A 87 -0.29 15.67 2.16
C PHE A 87 -1.13 14.62 1.44
N ASP A 88 -0.49 13.77 0.61
CA ASP A 88 -1.17 12.67 -0.08
C ASP A 88 -1.81 11.67 0.90
N ALA A 89 -1.17 11.41 2.05
CA ALA A 89 -1.69 10.49 3.07
C ALA A 89 -2.87 11.06 3.90
N GLN A 90 -2.85 12.36 4.20
CA GLN A 90 -3.94 13.04 4.90
C GLN A 90 -5.16 13.25 3.99
N VAL A 91 -4.92 13.69 2.74
CA VAL A 91 -5.95 13.74 1.70
C VAL A 91 -6.52 12.34 1.51
N ASP A 92 -5.70 11.30 1.30
CA ASP A 92 -6.20 9.92 1.12
C ASP A 92 -7.06 9.43 2.29
N ARG A 93 -6.68 9.67 3.56
CA ARG A 93 -7.46 9.22 4.73
C ARG A 93 -8.80 9.94 4.81
N VAL A 94 -8.81 11.27 4.68
CA VAL A 94 -10.04 12.08 4.75
C VAL A 94 -10.93 11.82 3.54
N THR A 95 -10.35 11.77 2.35
CA THR A 95 -10.99 11.36 1.09
C THR A 95 -11.64 9.99 1.23
N THR A 96 -10.95 9.00 1.80
CA THR A 96 -11.51 7.64 1.99
C THR A 96 -12.73 7.67 2.90
N ILE A 97 -12.65 8.32 4.06
CA ILE A 97 -13.78 8.44 5.00
C ILE A 97 -14.96 9.16 4.36
N ILE A 98 -14.71 10.25 3.63
CA ILE A 98 -15.75 11.02 2.92
C ILE A 98 -16.39 10.16 1.84
N TRP A 99 -15.61 9.49 0.98
CA TRP A 99 -16.15 8.63 -0.08
C TRP A 99 -16.90 7.42 0.48
N GLU A 100 -16.44 6.81 1.57
CA GLU A 100 -17.17 5.75 2.27
C GLU A 100 -18.52 6.26 2.79
N THR A 101 -18.52 7.45 3.42
CA THR A 101 -19.73 8.09 3.91
C THR A 101 -20.70 8.44 2.78
N ILE A 102 -20.20 9.05 1.69
CA ILE A 102 -20.97 9.37 0.49
C ILE A 102 -21.52 8.10 -0.14
N ASN A 103 -20.70 7.06 -0.29
CA ASN A 103 -21.13 5.76 -0.84
C ASN A 103 -22.21 5.13 0.04
N PHE A 104 -22.08 5.20 1.36
CA PHE A 104 -23.10 4.71 2.29
C PHE A 104 -24.41 5.49 2.13
N MET A 105 -24.34 6.82 2.11
CA MET A 105 -25.52 7.69 1.94
C MET A 105 -26.19 7.48 0.58
N LEU A 106 -25.44 7.46 -0.51
CA LEU A 106 -25.96 7.28 -1.88
C LEU A 106 -26.56 5.89 -2.06
N ASN A 107 -25.90 4.84 -1.58
CA ASN A 107 -26.47 3.49 -1.63
C ASN A 107 -27.74 3.41 -0.77
N GLY A 108 -27.71 3.96 0.44
CA GLY A 108 -28.89 4.04 1.32
C GLY A 108 -30.07 4.74 0.65
N LEU A 109 -29.82 5.87 -0.02
CA LEU A 109 -30.83 6.63 -0.77
C LEU A 109 -31.38 5.82 -1.96
N VAL A 110 -30.52 5.18 -2.75
CA VAL A 110 -30.94 4.34 -3.88
C VAL A 110 -31.81 3.18 -3.41
N PHE A 111 -31.43 2.51 -2.31
CA PHE A 111 -32.23 1.43 -1.72
C PHE A 111 -33.53 1.93 -1.09
N MET A 112 -33.53 3.12 -0.49
CA MET A 112 -34.75 3.76 0.05
C MET A 112 -35.75 4.10 -1.06
N ILE A 113 -35.31 4.76 -2.13
CA ILE A 113 -36.15 5.06 -3.30
C ILE A 113 -36.66 3.76 -3.91
N PHE A 114 -35.79 2.77 -4.07
CA PHE A 114 -36.19 1.47 -4.58
C PHE A 114 -37.25 0.80 -3.72
N GLY A 115 -37.10 0.82 -2.40
CA GLY A 115 -38.11 0.27 -1.48
C GLY A 115 -39.47 0.94 -1.63
N MET A 116 -39.48 2.27 -1.79
CA MET A 116 -40.69 3.06 -2.01
C MET A 116 -41.36 2.71 -3.36
N GLU A 117 -40.58 2.70 -4.45
CA GLU A 117 -41.06 2.36 -5.79
C GLU A 117 -41.54 0.90 -5.85
N LEU A 118 -40.82 -0.02 -5.20
CA LEU A 118 -41.22 -1.43 -5.10
C LEU A 118 -42.57 -1.56 -4.40
N ALA A 119 -42.78 -0.87 -3.27
CA ALA A 119 -44.06 -0.88 -2.56
C ALA A 119 -45.21 -0.34 -3.44
N GLN A 120 -44.95 0.70 -4.22
CA GLN A 120 -45.94 1.31 -5.12
C GLN A 120 -46.39 0.37 -6.25
N PHE A 121 -45.47 -0.39 -6.86
CA PHE A 121 -45.80 -1.28 -7.98
C PHE A 121 -46.23 -2.68 -7.56
N THR A 122 -45.89 -3.11 -6.35
CA THR A 122 -46.26 -4.44 -5.83
C THR A 122 -47.76 -4.59 -5.65
N GLY A 123 -48.45 -3.56 -5.15
CA GLY A 123 -49.91 -3.59 -4.96
C GLY A 123 -50.69 -3.90 -6.25
N PRO A 124 -50.54 -3.09 -7.32
CA PRO A 124 -51.20 -3.32 -8.60
C PRO A 124 -50.78 -4.60 -9.32
N ALA A 125 -49.54 -5.08 -9.10
CA ALA A 125 -49.04 -6.32 -9.72
C ALA A 125 -49.65 -7.58 -9.08
N ILE A 126 -49.82 -7.60 -7.76
CA ILE A 126 -50.35 -8.74 -7.00
C ILE A 126 -51.89 -8.78 -7.00
N ALA A 127 -52.54 -7.62 -7.10
CA ALA A 127 -54.01 -7.53 -7.12
C ALA A 127 -54.64 -7.85 -8.49
N ASN A 128 -53.84 -8.19 -9.51
CA ASN A 128 -54.33 -8.41 -10.86
C ASN A 128 -54.93 -9.82 -11.04
N PRO A 129 -56.21 -9.95 -11.43
CA PRO A 129 -56.86 -11.25 -11.65
C PRO A 129 -56.29 -12.07 -12.82
N ASN A 130 -55.58 -11.44 -13.76
CA ASN A 130 -55.09 -12.09 -14.98
C ASN A 130 -53.80 -12.92 -14.78
N TYR A 131 -53.07 -12.74 -13.67
CA TYR A 131 -51.83 -13.47 -13.39
C TYR A 131 -51.89 -14.12 -12.02
N SER A 132 -51.62 -15.42 -11.95
CA SER A 132 -51.48 -16.11 -10.66
C SER A 132 -50.20 -15.65 -9.96
N ASN A 133 -50.31 -15.25 -8.69
CA ASN A 133 -49.16 -14.85 -7.85
C ASN A 133 -48.05 -15.92 -7.81
N LEU A 134 -48.43 -17.20 -7.86
CA LEU A 134 -47.49 -18.32 -7.89
C LEU A 134 -46.67 -18.35 -9.20
N SER A 135 -47.30 -18.03 -10.32
CA SER A 135 -46.62 -17.96 -11.63
C SER A 135 -45.61 -16.80 -11.69
N LEU A 136 -45.95 -15.65 -11.10
CA LEU A 136 -45.05 -14.50 -11.03
C LEU A 136 -43.84 -14.78 -10.13
N PHE A 137 -44.06 -15.41 -8.97
CA PHE A 137 -42.97 -15.78 -8.08
C PHE A 137 -42.03 -16.80 -8.72
N LEU A 138 -42.57 -17.83 -9.37
CA LEU A 138 -41.78 -18.85 -10.07
C LEU A 138 -40.99 -18.22 -11.23
N LEU A 139 -41.58 -17.29 -11.96
CA LEU A 139 -40.89 -16.52 -13.01
C LEU A 139 -39.70 -15.73 -12.45
N VAL A 140 -39.88 -15.00 -11.33
CA VAL A 140 -38.80 -14.24 -10.68
C VAL A 140 -37.66 -15.15 -10.23
N PHE A 141 -38.00 -16.30 -9.63
CA PHE A 141 -37.01 -17.28 -9.20
C PHE A 141 -36.25 -17.87 -10.39
N ALA A 142 -36.98 -18.27 -11.45
CA ALA A 142 -36.40 -18.82 -12.67
C ALA A 142 -35.47 -17.82 -13.36
N LEU A 143 -35.88 -16.56 -13.50
CA LEU A 143 -35.05 -15.50 -14.07
C LEU A 143 -33.79 -15.25 -13.25
N THR A 144 -33.91 -15.21 -11.92
CA THR A 144 -32.76 -15.08 -11.03
C THR A 144 -31.80 -16.25 -11.20
N ALA A 145 -32.30 -17.49 -11.19
CA ALA A 145 -31.49 -18.69 -11.38
C ALA A 145 -30.78 -18.71 -12.74
N ILE A 146 -31.47 -18.34 -13.82
CA ILE A 146 -30.90 -18.24 -15.17
C ILE A 146 -29.77 -17.21 -15.20
N LEU A 147 -29.94 -16.05 -14.58
CA LEU A 147 -28.91 -15.01 -14.53
C LEU A 147 -27.65 -15.46 -13.77
N PHE A 148 -27.83 -16.16 -12.65
CA PHE A 148 -26.71 -16.77 -11.92
C PHE A 148 -26.04 -17.88 -12.73
N LEU A 149 -26.81 -18.68 -13.46
CA LEU A 149 -26.28 -19.75 -14.32
C LEU A 149 -25.46 -19.19 -15.49
N ILE A 150 -25.98 -18.18 -16.19
CA ILE A 150 -25.26 -17.50 -17.28
C ILE A 150 -23.92 -16.97 -16.75
N ARG A 151 -23.93 -16.32 -15.59
CA ARG A 151 -22.71 -15.83 -14.96
C ARG A 151 -21.74 -16.96 -14.62
N TYR A 152 -22.23 -18.02 -13.99
CA TYR A 152 -21.42 -19.18 -13.63
C TYR A 152 -20.72 -19.76 -14.88
N LEU A 153 -21.47 -19.89 -15.98
CA LEU A 153 -20.94 -20.38 -17.26
C LEU A 153 -19.87 -19.46 -17.84
N LEU A 154 -20.07 -18.14 -17.81
CA LEU A 154 -19.07 -17.18 -18.30
C LEU A 154 -17.78 -17.20 -17.47
N ILE A 155 -17.89 -17.25 -16.14
CA ILE A 155 -16.74 -17.32 -15.24
C ILE A 155 -16.03 -18.67 -15.41
N PHE A 156 -16.79 -19.77 -15.48
CA PHE A 156 -16.26 -21.10 -15.74
C PHE A 156 -15.52 -21.15 -17.07
N ALA A 157 -16.09 -20.60 -18.15
CA ALA A 157 -15.45 -20.52 -19.47
C ALA A 157 -14.13 -19.73 -19.41
N TYR A 158 -14.09 -18.61 -18.71
CA TYR A 158 -12.85 -17.83 -18.51
C TYR A 158 -11.77 -18.66 -17.82
N PHE A 159 -12.10 -19.33 -16.70
CA PHE A 159 -11.13 -20.18 -15.99
C PHE A 159 -10.77 -21.45 -16.75
N TRP A 160 -11.68 -21.96 -17.58
CA TRP A 160 -11.42 -23.09 -18.47
C TRP A 160 -10.36 -22.74 -19.51
N ILE A 161 -10.51 -21.60 -20.19
CA ILE A 161 -9.50 -21.09 -21.14
C ILE A 161 -8.16 -20.88 -20.44
N ARG A 162 -8.16 -20.31 -19.23
CA ARG A 162 -6.94 -20.09 -18.44
C ARG A 162 -6.28 -21.41 -17.99
N SER A 163 -7.08 -22.40 -17.63
CA SER A 163 -6.65 -23.75 -17.24
C SER A 163 -5.93 -24.45 -18.39
N LEU A 164 -6.44 -24.30 -19.63
CA LEU A 164 -5.79 -24.79 -20.84
C LEU A 164 -4.45 -24.10 -21.11
N GLN A 165 -4.41 -22.77 -21.00
CA GLN A 165 -3.18 -21.98 -21.20
C GLN A 165 -2.09 -22.31 -20.17
N THR A 166 -2.48 -22.58 -18.92
CA THR A 166 -1.53 -22.83 -17.81
C THR A 166 -1.28 -24.30 -17.51
N ARG A 167 -1.91 -25.23 -18.25
CA ARG A 167 -1.91 -26.69 -18.01
C ARG A 167 -2.21 -27.10 -16.56
N LYS A 168 -2.97 -26.30 -15.82
CA LYS A 168 -3.37 -26.57 -14.44
C LYS A 168 -4.78 -27.12 -14.40
N SER A 169 -5.08 -28.03 -13.46
CA SER A 169 -6.43 -28.59 -13.31
C SER A 169 -7.46 -27.52 -12.94
N ILE A 170 -8.61 -27.53 -13.62
CA ILE A 170 -9.73 -26.63 -13.37
C ILE A 170 -10.25 -26.73 -11.93
N ARG A 171 -10.08 -27.89 -11.27
CA ARG A 171 -10.54 -28.14 -9.89
C ARG A 171 -9.95 -27.13 -8.89
N LYS A 172 -8.73 -26.62 -9.15
CA LYS A 172 -8.11 -25.59 -8.31
C LYS A 172 -8.90 -24.27 -8.32
N TYR A 173 -9.64 -23.99 -9.39
CA TYR A 173 -10.42 -22.77 -9.56
C TYR A 173 -11.86 -22.87 -9.09
N TRP A 174 -12.37 -24.05 -8.71
CA TRP A 174 -13.79 -24.22 -8.34
C TRP A 174 -14.23 -23.31 -7.19
N LYS A 175 -13.39 -23.18 -6.15
CA LYS A 175 -13.65 -22.25 -5.04
C LYS A 175 -13.75 -20.81 -5.54
N HIS A 176 -12.85 -20.41 -6.44
CA HIS A 176 -12.86 -19.07 -7.03
C HIS A 176 -14.08 -18.84 -7.95
N ILE A 177 -14.45 -19.82 -8.76
CA ILE A 177 -15.61 -19.73 -9.66
C ILE A 177 -16.90 -19.57 -8.84
N ASN A 178 -17.09 -20.38 -7.80
CA ASN A 178 -18.25 -20.29 -6.93
C ASN A 178 -18.30 -18.95 -6.18
N LEU A 179 -17.16 -18.53 -5.61
CA LEU A 179 -17.05 -17.26 -4.89
C LEU A 179 -17.34 -16.07 -5.81
N LEU A 180 -16.74 -16.03 -7.00
CA LEU A 180 -16.94 -14.93 -7.96
C LEU A 180 -18.36 -14.90 -8.55
N THR A 181 -19.01 -16.06 -8.66
CA THR A 181 -20.41 -16.15 -9.12
C THR A 181 -21.36 -15.53 -8.10
N ILE A 182 -21.15 -15.84 -6.81
CA ILE A 182 -22.02 -15.42 -5.71
C ILE A 182 -21.69 -14.00 -5.23
N SER A 183 -20.45 -13.54 -5.40
CA SER A 183 -19.97 -12.24 -4.93
C SER A 183 -20.53 -11.03 -5.68
N GLY A 184 -20.83 -11.11 -6.98
CA GLY A 184 -21.35 -9.92 -7.68
C GLY A 184 -22.86 -9.80 -7.57
N VAL A 185 -23.31 -9.55 -6.36
CA VAL A 185 -24.69 -9.19 -6.12
C VAL A 185 -25.09 -7.99 -6.96
N LYS A 186 -26.27 -8.08 -7.61
CA LYS A 186 -26.84 -6.92 -8.30
C LYS A 186 -27.19 -5.87 -7.26
N GLY A 187 -26.64 -4.67 -7.42
CA GLY A 187 -26.74 -3.59 -6.45
C GLY A 187 -27.43 -2.34 -6.99
N SER A 188 -27.01 -1.21 -6.45
CA SER A 188 -27.53 0.14 -6.71
C SER A 188 -27.55 0.53 -8.20
N VAL A 189 -26.56 0.09 -8.99
CA VAL A 189 -26.51 0.41 -10.44
C VAL A 189 -27.68 -0.21 -11.21
N SER A 190 -28.03 -1.47 -10.93
CA SER A 190 -29.18 -2.11 -11.58
C SER A 190 -30.48 -1.42 -11.21
N ILE A 191 -30.62 -1.04 -9.92
CA ILE A 191 -31.77 -0.31 -9.40
C ILE A 191 -31.91 1.05 -10.11
N ALA A 192 -30.83 1.82 -10.21
CA ALA A 192 -30.85 3.12 -10.87
C ALA A 192 -31.28 3.04 -12.34
N ILE A 193 -30.79 2.02 -13.07
CA ILE A 193 -31.18 1.79 -14.47
C ILE A 193 -32.67 1.49 -14.62
N ILE A 194 -33.24 0.72 -13.69
CA ILE A 194 -34.66 0.38 -13.70
C ILE A 194 -35.53 1.63 -13.57
N LEU A 195 -35.13 2.56 -12.68
CA LEU A 195 -35.84 3.81 -12.46
C LEU A 195 -35.71 4.81 -13.62
N LEU A 196 -34.68 4.67 -14.45
CA LEU A 196 -34.46 5.48 -15.65
C LEU A 196 -35.21 4.97 -16.89
N LEU A 197 -35.78 3.76 -16.84
CA LEU A 197 -36.52 3.22 -17.98
C LEU A 197 -37.77 4.07 -18.27
N PRO A 198 -38.05 4.36 -19.56
CA PRO A 198 -39.29 5.04 -19.94
C PRO A 198 -40.49 4.27 -19.41
N LYS A 199 -41.40 4.97 -18.72
CA LYS A 199 -42.62 4.37 -18.18
C LYS A 199 -43.45 3.83 -19.34
N LEU A 200 -43.60 2.51 -19.42
CA LEU A 200 -44.51 1.84 -20.35
C LEU A 200 -45.97 2.15 -19.95
N SER A 201 -46.92 1.86 -20.82
CA SER A 201 -48.34 2.10 -20.57
C SER A 201 -48.87 1.25 -19.39
N GLY A 202 -49.34 1.93 -18.35
CA GLY A 202 -50.16 1.40 -17.26
C GLY A 202 -49.64 0.11 -16.60
N LEU A 203 -50.38 -0.98 -16.81
CA LEU A 203 -50.25 -2.23 -16.07
C LEU A 203 -49.00 -3.06 -16.46
N GLN A 204 -48.56 -2.95 -17.72
CA GLN A 204 -47.34 -3.63 -18.20
C GLN A 204 -46.08 -3.05 -17.54
N ASN A 205 -46.07 -1.74 -17.29
CA ASN A 205 -44.98 -1.08 -16.58
C ASN A 205 -44.87 -1.58 -15.14
N SER A 206 -46.01 -1.73 -14.45
CA SER A 206 -46.04 -2.21 -13.06
C SER A 206 -45.52 -3.64 -12.94
N ILE A 207 -45.91 -4.53 -13.86
CA ILE A 207 -45.44 -5.93 -13.88
C ILE A 207 -43.95 -6.01 -14.22
N ALA A 208 -43.47 -5.24 -15.21
CA ALA A 208 -42.06 -5.22 -15.58
C ALA A 208 -41.18 -4.72 -14.43
N LEU A 209 -41.55 -3.61 -13.79
CA LEU A 209 -40.83 -3.05 -12.64
C LEU A 209 -40.87 -4.01 -11.44
N PHE A 210 -41.99 -4.67 -11.19
CA PHE A 210 -42.10 -5.71 -10.16
C PHE A 210 -41.15 -6.89 -10.42
N ILE A 211 -41.10 -7.42 -11.64
CA ILE A 211 -40.22 -8.54 -11.99
C ILE A 211 -38.76 -8.13 -11.85
N VAL A 212 -38.35 -7.02 -12.46
CA VAL A 212 -36.93 -6.62 -12.43
C VAL A 212 -36.51 -6.26 -11.00
N GLY A 213 -37.36 -5.56 -10.25
CA GLY A 213 -37.13 -5.25 -8.84
C GLY A 213 -37.05 -6.49 -7.96
N SER A 214 -37.94 -7.47 -8.15
CA SER A 214 -37.92 -8.71 -7.38
C SER A 214 -36.69 -9.57 -7.72
N VAL A 215 -36.27 -9.60 -8.99
CA VAL A 215 -35.04 -10.29 -9.43
C VAL A 215 -33.79 -9.61 -8.86
N THR A 216 -33.71 -8.27 -8.84
CA THR A 216 -32.58 -7.56 -8.23
C THR A 216 -32.54 -7.78 -6.72
N LEU A 217 -33.68 -7.71 -6.03
CA LEU A 217 -33.79 -7.96 -4.60
C LEU A 217 -33.38 -9.40 -4.23
N LEU A 218 -33.89 -10.40 -4.95
CA LEU A 218 -33.56 -11.80 -4.71
C LEU A 218 -32.07 -12.07 -4.98
N SER A 219 -31.51 -11.46 -6.03
CA SER A 219 -30.07 -11.50 -6.29
C SER A 219 -29.29 -10.90 -5.12
N PHE A 220 -29.62 -9.68 -4.69
CA PHE A 220 -28.98 -9.00 -3.55
C PHE A 220 -29.01 -9.86 -2.26
N LEU A 221 -30.19 -10.40 -1.92
CA LEU A 221 -30.37 -11.22 -0.73
C LEU A 221 -29.56 -12.53 -0.79
N SER A 222 -29.49 -13.14 -1.97
CA SER A 222 -28.71 -14.37 -2.17
C SER A 222 -27.22 -14.15 -1.90
N GLY A 223 -26.63 -13.04 -2.36
CA GLY A 223 -25.21 -12.77 -2.05
C GLY A 223 -24.99 -12.47 -0.57
N LEU A 224 -25.88 -11.71 0.06
CA LEU A 224 -25.76 -11.39 1.49
C LEU A 224 -25.76 -12.64 2.38
N LEU A 225 -26.62 -13.62 2.07
CA LEU A 225 -26.77 -14.85 2.87
C LEU A 225 -25.74 -15.93 2.53
N ILE A 226 -25.38 -16.06 1.25
CA ILE A 226 -24.58 -17.17 0.76
C ILE A 226 -23.08 -16.83 0.80
N LEU A 227 -22.68 -15.58 0.55
CA LEU A 227 -21.27 -15.17 0.48
C LEU A 227 -20.50 -15.40 1.79
N PRO A 228 -21.02 -15.05 2.99
CA PRO A 228 -20.30 -15.29 4.24
C PRO A 228 -20.02 -16.77 4.51
N LYS A 229 -20.87 -17.68 3.98
CA LYS A 229 -20.70 -19.13 4.13
C LYS A 229 -19.65 -19.72 3.16
N LEU A 230 -19.40 -19.06 2.03
CA LEU A 230 -18.37 -19.47 1.08
C LEU A 230 -17.02 -18.77 1.29
N ALA A 231 -17.01 -17.62 1.94
CA ALA A 231 -15.78 -16.91 2.28
C ALA A 231 -14.97 -17.75 3.27
N PRO A 232 -13.67 -17.98 3.05
CA PRO A 232 -12.84 -18.66 4.02
C PRO A 232 -12.79 -17.84 5.31
N LEU A 233 -13.03 -18.48 6.45
CA LEU A 233 -12.69 -17.91 7.75
C LEU A 233 -11.21 -17.52 7.72
N MET A 234 -10.89 -16.28 8.08
CA MET A 234 -9.52 -15.84 8.24
C MET A 234 -8.91 -16.56 9.44
N THR A 235 -8.46 -17.80 9.27
CA THR A 235 -7.54 -18.45 10.22
C THR A 235 -6.17 -17.84 9.99
N SER A 236 -5.95 -16.67 10.60
CA SER A 236 -4.64 -16.04 10.72
C SER A 236 -4.29 -15.85 12.20
N SER A 237 -4.36 -16.94 12.96
CA SER A 237 -3.45 -17.12 14.09
C SER A 237 -2.30 -17.99 13.59
N GLN A 238 -1.55 -17.51 12.58
CA GLN A 238 -0.21 -18.03 12.38
C GLN A 238 0.50 -17.81 13.72
N ASN A 239 1.14 -18.81 14.32
CA ASN A 239 1.84 -18.64 15.59
C ASN A 239 3.02 -17.66 15.37
N LEU A 240 2.72 -16.35 15.41
CA LEU A 240 3.69 -15.29 15.17
C LEU A 240 4.82 -15.35 16.19
N VAL A 241 4.51 -15.79 17.42
CA VAL A 241 5.49 -16.10 18.48
C VAL A 241 6.50 -17.14 18.00
N THR A 242 6.05 -18.26 17.42
CA THR A 242 6.92 -19.30 16.88
C THR A 242 7.72 -18.80 15.68
N LYS A 243 7.12 -17.97 14.81
CA LYS A 243 7.81 -17.36 13.68
C LYS A 243 8.90 -16.39 14.14
N ILE A 244 8.64 -15.58 15.16
CA ILE A 244 9.63 -14.69 15.76
C ILE A 244 10.78 -15.51 16.36
N ALA A 245 10.48 -16.52 17.18
CA ALA A 245 11.52 -17.36 17.80
C ALA A 245 12.44 -18.00 16.74
N LEU A 246 11.84 -18.54 15.67
CA LEU A 246 12.56 -19.10 14.54
C LEU A 246 13.50 -18.08 13.87
N LEU A 247 13.01 -16.89 13.56
CA LEU A 247 13.82 -15.85 12.92
C LEU A 247 14.91 -15.32 13.86
N THR A 248 14.64 -15.25 15.17
CA THR A 248 15.62 -14.88 16.19
C THR A 248 16.75 -15.91 16.27
N ASP A 249 16.43 -17.21 16.20
CA ASP A 249 17.46 -18.27 16.15
C ASP A 249 18.33 -18.17 14.88
N VAL A 250 17.71 -17.88 13.72
CA VAL A 250 18.42 -17.61 12.47
C VAL A 250 19.37 -16.42 12.65
N LEU A 251 18.88 -15.31 13.19
CA LEU A 251 19.69 -14.12 13.45
C LEU A 251 20.87 -14.42 14.40
N GLN A 252 20.64 -15.16 15.49
CA GLN A 252 21.71 -15.54 16.42
C GLN A 252 22.76 -16.41 15.74
N SER A 253 22.36 -17.33 14.85
CA SER A 253 23.30 -18.15 14.09
C SER A 253 24.15 -17.29 13.14
N LEU A 254 23.54 -16.35 12.41
CA LEU A 254 24.25 -15.38 11.56
C LEU A 254 25.19 -14.48 12.38
N ALA A 255 24.77 -14.06 13.58
CA ALA A 255 25.60 -13.26 14.49
C ALA A 255 26.82 -14.02 15.02
N ARG A 256 26.73 -15.35 15.19
CA ARG A 256 27.88 -16.19 15.55
C ARG A 256 28.83 -16.34 14.37
N GLU A 257 28.30 -16.56 13.16
CA GLU A 257 29.10 -16.65 11.93
C GLU A 257 29.89 -15.35 11.68
N SER A 258 29.28 -14.18 11.96
CA SER A 258 29.93 -12.86 11.74
C SER A 258 31.16 -12.61 12.59
N ARG A 259 31.24 -13.22 13.77
CA ARG A 259 32.41 -13.13 14.65
C ARG A 259 33.59 -13.98 14.15
N THR A 260 33.32 -14.97 13.30
CA THR A 260 34.32 -15.96 12.84
C THR A 260 34.83 -15.71 11.42
N ALA A 261 34.08 -15.03 10.56
CA ALA A 261 34.40 -14.82 9.15
C ALA A 261 34.46 -13.33 8.76
N PRO A 262 35.64 -12.67 8.85
CA PRO A 262 35.76 -11.23 8.59
C PRO A 262 35.69 -10.83 7.10
N ALA A 263 35.81 -11.78 6.16
CA ALA A 263 35.94 -11.47 4.73
C ALA A 263 34.69 -10.80 4.11
N ASN A 264 33.48 -11.11 4.60
CA ASN A 264 32.20 -10.60 4.07
C ASN A 264 31.34 -9.91 5.15
N GLN A 265 31.98 -9.34 6.18
CA GLN A 265 31.30 -8.82 7.37
C GLN A 265 30.21 -7.77 7.04
N ALA A 266 30.43 -6.90 6.05
CA ALA A 266 29.44 -5.92 5.60
C ALA A 266 28.14 -6.55 5.05
N ALA A 267 28.28 -7.61 4.24
CA ALA A 267 27.15 -8.30 3.62
C ALA A 267 26.36 -9.11 4.66
N LEU A 268 27.06 -9.73 5.60
CA LEU A 268 26.44 -10.47 6.69
C LEU A 268 25.63 -9.56 7.62
N TYR A 269 26.17 -8.39 7.98
CA TYR A 269 25.41 -7.39 8.74
C TYR A 269 24.18 -6.89 7.99
N TYR A 270 24.25 -6.71 6.66
CA TYR A 270 23.06 -6.34 5.88
C TYR A 270 21.96 -7.41 5.93
N VAL A 271 22.36 -8.67 5.83
CA VAL A 271 21.41 -9.78 5.97
C VAL A 271 20.84 -9.80 7.38
N MET A 272 21.66 -9.66 8.42
CA MET A 272 21.19 -9.56 9.82
C MET A 272 20.20 -8.39 10.03
N ASP A 273 20.50 -7.20 9.48
CA ASP A 273 19.57 -6.05 9.51
C ASP A 273 18.23 -6.39 8.84
N SER A 274 18.25 -7.13 7.73
CA SER A 274 17.01 -7.54 7.05
C SER A 274 16.17 -8.51 7.90
N TYR A 275 16.81 -9.43 8.64
CA TYR A 275 16.12 -10.31 9.59
C TYR A 275 15.62 -9.55 10.81
N ASN A 276 16.41 -8.63 11.37
CA ASN A 276 15.99 -7.74 12.45
C ASN A 276 14.73 -6.95 12.08
N ASN A 277 14.71 -6.32 10.90
CA ASN A 277 13.54 -5.59 10.42
C ASN A 277 12.31 -6.50 10.23
N ARG A 278 12.51 -7.75 9.78
CA ARG A 278 11.41 -8.74 9.68
C ARG A 278 10.85 -9.08 11.07
N ILE A 279 11.72 -9.33 12.04
CA ILE A 279 11.34 -9.63 13.43
C ILE A 279 10.61 -8.43 14.05
N GLU A 280 11.17 -7.22 13.92
CA GLU A 280 10.56 -5.97 14.39
C GLU A 280 9.14 -5.80 13.83
N ASN A 281 8.96 -5.94 12.52
CA ASN A 281 7.63 -5.83 11.92
C ASN A 281 6.63 -6.87 12.47
N LEU A 282 7.08 -8.11 12.76
CA LEU A 282 6.24 -9.16 13.32
C LEU A 282 5.88 -8.90 14.80
N ILE A 283 6.81 -8.33 15.57
CA ILE A 283 6.58 -7.90 16.95
C ILE A 283 5.58 -6.75 16.93
N LEU A 284 5.84 -5.72 16.13
CA LEU A 284 4.97 -4.57 15.98
C LEU A 284 3.57 -5.00 15.54
N GLU A 285 3.42 -5.94 14.60
CA GLU A 285 2.10 -6.39 14.15
C GLU A 285 1.21 -6.88 15.31
N GLN A 286 1.80 -7.49 16.35
CA GLN A 286 1.11 -8.00 17.54
C GLN A 286 0.78 -6.94 18.58
N GLU A 287 1.50 -5.82 18.60
CA GLU A 287 1.28 -4.78 19.60
C GLU A 287 -0.06 -4.05 19.39
N PRO A 288 -0.73 -3.64 20.49
CA PRO A 288 -1.93 -2.83 20.39
C PRO A 288 -1.62 -1.46 19.79
N THR A 289 -2.64 -0.78 19.27
CA THR A 289 -2.46 0.48 18.53
C THR A 289 -1.81 1.56 19.38
N ASN A 290 -2.09 1.65 20.68
CA ASN A 290 -1.45 2.62 21.59
C ASN A 290 0.07 2.44 21.68
N VAL A 291 0.58 1.21 21.73
CA VAL A 291 2.04 0.96 21.78
C VAL A 291 2.70 1.34 20.45
N LYS A 292 2.00 1.14 19.34
CA LYS A 292 2.45 1.61 18.02
C LYS A 292 2.47 3.14 17.92
N GLU A 293 1.54 3.81 18.60
CA GLU A 293 1.50 5.28 18.71
C GLU A 293 2.68 5.80 19.54
N GLU A 294 2.92 5.22 20.73
CA GLU A 294 4.07 5.51 21.59
C GLU A 294 5.42 5.32 20.85
N LEU A 295 5.57 4.23 20.08
CA LEU A 295 6.77 3.98 19.29
C LEU A 295 7.03 5.11 18.30
N ALA A 296 5.98 5.52 17.60
CA ALA A 296 6.09 6.52 16.56
C ALA A 296 6.44 7.89 17.17
N GLU A 297 5.89 8.22 18.34
CA GLU A 297 6.27 9.42 19.10
C GLU A 297 7.75 9.42 19.50
N LEU A 298 8.24 8.32 20.07
CA LEU A 298 9.63 8.21 20.48
C LEU A 298 10.60 8.22 19.28
N GLN A 299 10.21 7.62 18.16
CA GLN A 299 10.98 7.73 16.91
C GLN A 299 11.03 9.17 16.38
N LEU A 300 9.99 9.98 16.58
CA LEU A 300 10.02 11.41 16.23
C LEU A 300 10.92 12.22 17.15
N LEU A 301 10.91 11.92 18.46
CA LEU A 301 11.83 12.52 19.42
C LEU A 301 13.28 12.24 19.02
N ILE A 302 13.58 10.98 18.74
CA ILE A 302 14.88 10.54 18.22
C ILE A 302 15.25 11.31 16.95
N LEU A 303 14.33 11.44 15.99
CA LEU A 303 14.55 12.20 14.77
C LEU A 303 14.78 13.69 15.03
N ALA A 304 14.19 14.27 16.07
CA ALA A 304 14.38 15.66 16.47
C ALA A 304 15.79 15.87 17.00
N ILE A 305 16.22 15.02 17.93
CA ILE A 305 17.57 15.02 18.49
C ILE A 305 18.62 14.87 17.38
N GLU A 306 18.45 13.88 16.49
CA GLU A 306 19.36 13.65 15.37
C GLU A 306 19.50 14.87 14.43
N SER A 307 18.38 15.54 14.18
CA SER A 307 18.37 16.72 13.32
C SER A 307 18.97 17.94 14.00
N GLU A 308 18.75 18.11 15.29
CA GLU A 308 19.29 19.23 16.06
C GLU A 308 20.81 19.09 16.22
N GLY A 309 21.29 17.90 16.56
CA GLY A 309 22.71 17.61 16.64
C GLY A 309 23.43 17.81 15.30
N LEU A 310 22.82 17.37 14.18
CA LEU A 310 23.35 17.63 12.84
C LEU A 310 23.50 19.14 12.55
N GLU A 311 22.50 19.93 12.89
CA GLU A 311 22.52 21.38 12.68
C GLU A 311 23.55 22.07 13.59
N HIS A 312 23.67 21.62 14.84
CA HIS A 312 24.64 22.12 15.81
C HIS A 312 26.07 21.86 15.32
N ALA A 313 26.39 20.62 14.98
CA ALA A 313 27.73 20.25 14.48
C ALA A 313 28.11 21.01 13.20
N TYR A 314 27.15 21.27 12.30
CA TYR A 314 27.41 22.06 11.10
C TYR A 314 27.57 23.56 11.40
N LYS A 315 26.87 24.12 12.40
CA LYS A 315 27.05 25.51 12.85
C LYS A 315 28.43 25.73 13.48
N GLU A 316 28.85 24.81 14.34
CA GLU A 316 30.16 24.83 15.01
C GLU A 316 31.32 24.46 14.06
N LYS A 317 31.04 24.19 12.78
CA LYS A 317 32.01 23.78 11.75
C LYS A 317 32.78 22.50 12.10
N GLN A 318 32.19 21.64 12.95
CA GLN A 318 32.71 20.32 13.25
C GLN A 318 32.57 19.38 12.04
N ILE A 319 31.54 19.59 11.22
CA ILE A 319 31.31 18.83 9.98
C ILE A 319 31.24 19.71 8.73
N ASN A 320 31.65 19.12 7.60
CA ASN A 320 31.65 19.72 6.28
C ASN A 320 30.31 19.50 5.55
N ILE A 321 30.06 20.27 4.49
CA ILE A 321 28.82 20.16 3.69
C ILE A 321 28.58 18.77 3.08
N VAL A 322 29.65 18.03 2.77
CA VAL A 322 29.56 16.66 2.24
C VAL A 322 29.08 15.70 3.34
N GLU A 323 29.65 15.81 4.53
CA GLU A 323 29.27 15.04 5.72
C GLU A 323 27.83 15.35 6.13
N TYR A 324 27.47 16.64 6.15
CA TYR A 324 26.11 17.09 6.40
C TYR A 324 25.11 16.41 5.46
N ARG A 325 25.39 16.34 4.15
CA ARG A 325 24.51 15.70 3.18
C ARG A 325 24.38 14.19 3.39
N VAL A 326 25.47 13.53 3.75
CA VAL A 326 25.48 12.08 4.03
C VAL A 326 24.62 11.79 5.26
N TYR A 327 24.81 12.54 6.35
CA TYR A 327 24.02 12.38 7.56
C TYR A 327 22.56 12.81 7.39
N GLN A 328 22.29 13.83 6.58
CA GLN A 328 20.93 14.25 6.26
C GLN A 328 20.17 13.15 5.50
N ASN A 329 20.84 12.39 4.63
CA ASN A 329 20.24 11.24 3.97
C ASN A 329 19.93 10.11 4.96
N TYR A 330 20.80 9.89 5.95
CA TYR A 330 20.53 8.98 7.06
C TYR A 330 19.26 9.36 7.82
N ILE A 331 19.11 10.63 8.21
CA ILE A 331 17.90 11.13 8.89
C ILE A 331 16.66 10.94 8.02
N LYS A 332 16.73 11.22 6.70
CA LYS A 332 15.62 10.98 5.77
C LYS A 332 15.23 9.50 5.67
N LEU A 333 16.18 8.58 5.83
CA LEU A 333 15.90 7.15 5.86
C LEU A 333 15.17 6.75 7.15
N LEU A 334 15.62 7.25 8.30
CA LEU A 334 14.91 7.07 9.58
C LEU A 334 13.47 7.61 9.49
N GLU A 335 13.27 8.80 8.90
CA GLU A 335 11.96 9.43 8.73
C GLU A 335 10.99 8.61 7.85
N ARG A 336 11.52 7.79 6.93
CA ARG A 336 10.72 6.89 6.10
C ARG A 336 10.33 5.61 6.85
N GLN A 337 11.09 5.21 7.86
CA GLN A 337 10.82 4.03 8.67
C GLN A 337 9.75 4.30 9.74
N VAL A 338 9.61 5.55 10.20
CA VAL A 338 8.55 5.93 11.15
C VAL A 338 7.18 5.68 10.55
N ASN A 339 6.37 4.85 11.22
CA ASN A 339 5.03 4.52 10.77
C ASN A 339 4.07 5.67 11.09
N ARG A 340 3.86 6.54 10.09
CA ARG A 340 3.07 7.78 10.17
C ARG A 340 1.57 7.57 10.43
N SER A 341 1.10 6.32 10.49
CA SER A 341 -0.33 6.03 10.70
C SER A 341 -0.79 6.17 12.15
N PHE A 342 0.15 6.13 13.11
CA PHE A 342 -0.06 6.07 14.56
C PHE A 342 0.34 7.36 15.30
N ILE A 343 0.34 8.53 14.65
CA ILE A 343 0.71 9.78 15.34
C ILE A 343 -0.42 10.80 15.19
N SER A 344 -0.67 11.56 16.26
CA SER A 344 -1.44 12.80 16.21
C SER A 344 -0.88 13.72 15.13
N SER A 345 -1.70 14.07 14.12
CA SER A 345 -1.29 14.88 12.97
C SER A 345 -0.67 16.24 13.36
N PHE A 346 -0.94 16.72 14.56
CA PHE A 346 -0.48 18.02 15.06
C PHE A 346 1.00 18.03 15.50
N SER A 347 1.43 17.13 16.39
CA SER A 347 2.82 17.12 16.90
C SER A 347 3.85 16.86 15.81
N TYR A 348 3.52 15.96 14.87
CA TYR A 348 4.37 15.67 13.73
C TYR A 348 4.49 16.83 12.75
N THR A 349 3.37 17.47 12.40
CA THR A 349 3.39 18.63 11.49
C THR A 349 4.15 19.80 12.08
N VAL A 350 4.01 20.06 13.38
CA VAL A 350 4.77 21.13 14.07
C VAL A 350 6.27 20.84 14.05
N THR A 351 6.72 19.62 14.38
CA THR A 351 8.15 19.27 14.40
C THR A 351 8.78 19.32 13.00
N VAL A 352 8.07 18.84 11.97
CA VAL A 352 8.55 18.90 10.58
C VAL A 352 8.52 20.33 10.04
N LEU A 353 7.46 21.10 10.31
CA LEU A 353 7.34 22.51 9.93
C LEU A 353 8.45 23.35 10.54
N LEU A 354 8.70 23.22 11.85
CA LEU A 354 9.77 23.96 12.54
C LEU A 354 11.14 23.63 11.96
N ARG A 355 11.38 22.38 11.56
CA ARG A 355 12.63 21.95 10.92
C ARG A 355 12.79 22.51 9.51
N VAL A 356 11.75 22.44 8.69
CA VAL A 356 11.75 22.97 7.32
C VAL A 356 11.88 24.49 7.32
N LEU A 357 11.17 25.19 8.21
CA LEU A 357 11.24 26.63 8.39
C LEU A 357 12.66 27.06 8.81
N ARG A 358 13.29 26.31 9.73
CA ARG A 358 14.68 26.55 10.17
C ARG A 358 15.69 26.36 9.02
N HIS A 359 15.46 25.39 8.13
CA HIS A 359 16.26 25.19 6.91
C HIS A 359 16.06 26.33 5.90
N LEU A 360 14.81 26.69 5.59
CA LEU A 360 14.48 27.75 4.62
C LEU A 360 15.01 29.12 5.07
N LEU A 361 14.87 29.45 6.36
CA LEU A 361 15.47 30.66 6.94
C LEU A 361 16.98 30.69 6.74
N ARG A 362 17.66 29.55 6.87
CA ARG A 362 19.12 29.46 6.73
C ARG A 362 19.58 29.55 5.28
N GLU A 363 18.87 28.89 4.36
CA GLU A 363 19.16 28.94 2.91
C GLU A 363 18.93 30.36 2.35
N LEU A 364 17.94 31.07 2.90
CA LEU A 364 17.69 32.49 2.63
C LEU A 364 18.76 33.41 3.26
N LEU A 365 19.34 33.05 4.41
CA LEU A 365 20.42 33.81 5.07
C LEU A 365 21.81 33.51 4.49
N SER A 366 22.03 32.33 3.90
CA SER A 366 23.31 31.93 3.30
C SER A 366 23.37 32.25 1.80
N PHE A 367 22.93 33.44 1.39
CA PHE A 367 23.02 33.93 0.00
C PHE A 367 24.49 34.05 -0.46
N ARG A 368 25.10 32.92 -0.83
CA ARG A 368 26.34 32.87 -1.59
C ARG A 368 26.32 31.69 -2.57
N LYS A 369 25.97 32.06 -3.80
CA LYS A 369 26.03 31.35 -5.10
C LYS A 369 25.44 29.93 -5.18
N PRO A 370 24.34 29.73 -5.94
CA PRO A 370 23.86 28.40 -6.26
C PRO A 370 24.86 27.72 -7.21
N HIS A 371 25.45 26.59 -6.78
CA HIS A 371 26.09 25.69 -7.73
C HIS A 371 25.01 24.83 -8.37
N HIS A 372 24.70 25.12 -9.64
CA HIS A 372 23.95 24.25 -10.52
C HIS A 372 24.68 22.90 -10.63
N LEU A 373 24.08 21.83 -10.11
CA LEU A 373 24.48 20.47 -10.45
C LEU A 373 23.24 19.69 -10.86
N THR A 374 23.18 19.45 -12.15
CA THR A 374 22.35 18.49 -12.84
C THR A 374 22.37 17.15 -12.10
N ALA A 375 21.18 16.60 -11.83
CA ALA A 375 21.01 15.26 -11.30
C ALA A 375 21.33 14.23 -12.39
N THR A 376 22.61 14.08 -12.72
CA THR A 376 23.13 12.81 -13.26
C THR A 376 23.48 11.96 -12.04
N ALA A 377 22.57 11.06 -11.68
CA ALA A 377 22.82 9.98 -10.72
C ALA A 377 23.85 9.00 -11.30
N SER A 378 25.11 9.43 -11.36
CA SER A 378 26.24 8.52 -11.51
C SER A 378 26.47 7.84 -10.16
N LYS A 379 26.45 6.50 -10.16
CA LYS A 379 26.74 5.58 -9.05
C LYS A 379 28.19 5.68 -8.53
N ASN A 380 28.76 6.88 -8.43
CA ASN A 380 30.09 7.06 -7.88
C ASN A 380 29.99 7.24 -6.37
N ARG A 381 30.60 6.29 -5.65
CA ARG A 381 30.80 6.30 -4.20
C ARG A 381 31.31 7.70 -3.79
N PRO A 382 30.67 8.40 -2.84
CA PRO A 382 31.35 9.52 -2.21
C PRO A 382 32.58 8.95 -1.51
N TYR A 383 33.77 9.24 -2.02
CA TYR A 383 35.01 8.87 -1.34
C TYR A 383 35.09 9.67 -0.04
N LEU A 384 34.68 9.07 1.07
CA LEU A 384 34.80 9.64 2.40
C LEU A 384 36.22 9.38 2.93
N SER A 385 36.95 10.45 3.21
CA SER A 385 38.23 10.40 3.91
C SER A 385 38.05 9.79 5.31
N GLN A 386 39.11 9.21 5.88
CA GLN A 386 39.07 8.68 7.25
C GLN A 386 38.67 9.76 8.26
N GLN A 387 39.10 11.01 8.05
CA GLN A 387 38.72 12.14 8.89
C GLN A 387 37.20 12.38 8.85
N ASN A 388 36.59 12.36 7.66
CA ASN A 388 35.15 12.52 7.49
C ASN A 388 34.37 11.41 8.19
N ARG A 389 34.90 10.17 8.18
CA ARG A 389 34.28 9.05 8.88
C ARG A 389 34.29 9.25 10.40
N ASN A 390 35.41 9.74 10.93
CA ASN A 390 35.53 10.01 12.36
C ASN A 390 34.52 11.08 12.79
N HIS A 391 34.44 12.21 12.07
CA HIS A 391 33.47 13.27 12.40
C HIS A 391 32.00 12.79 12.34
N LEU A 392 31.65 11.98 11.33
CA LEU A 392 30.30 11.41 11.21
C LEU A 392 29.99 10.40 12.32
N THR A 393 31.00 9.65 12.77
CA THR A 393 30.88 8.70 13.88
C THR A 393 30.73 9.41 15.21
N GLU A 394 31.52 10.45 15.43
CA GLU A 394 31.45 11.31 16.62
C GLU A 394 30.08 11.98 16.73
N LEU A 395 29.60 12.61 15.66
CA LEU A 395 28.24 13.18 15.61
C LEU A 395 27.15 12.16 15.96
N TYR A 396 27.26 10.93 15.44
CA TYR A 396 26.30 9.88 15.77
C TYR A 396 26.35 9.47 17.23
N LEU A 397 27.54 9.38 17.82
CA LEU A 397 27.74 9.02 19.21
C LEU A 397 27.20 10.12 20.13
N ASP A 398 27.52 11.38 19.86
CA ASP A 398 27.01 12.54 20.62
C ASP A 398 25.47 12.56 20.62
N ASN A 399 24.86 12.36 19.44
CA ASN A 399 23.41 12.27 19.33
C ASN A 399 22.85 11.04 20.05
N THR A 400 23.57 9.92 20.01
CA THR A 400 23.13 8.68 20.66
C THR A 400 23.19 8.81 22.17
N GLU A 401 24.20 9.47 22.73
CA GLU A 401 24.28 9.76 24.17
C GLU A 401 23.06 10.57 24.63
N LEU A 402 22.73 11.66 23.92
CA LEU A 402 21.54 12.46 24.23
C LEU A 402 20.23 11.68 24.04
N ILE A 403 20.16 10.79 23.04
CA ILE A 403 19.00 9.90 22.86
C ILE A 403 18.87 8.92 24.02
N MET A 404 19.97 8.35 24.51
CA MET A 404 19.91 7.42 25.64
C MET A 404 19.44 8.11 26.91
N GLU A 405 20.01 9.27 27.22
CA GLU A 405 19.61 10.09 28.37
C GLU A 405 18.12 10.46 28.31
N THR A 406 17.66 10.97 27.16
CA THR A 406 16.24 11.33 26.98
C THR A 406 15.31 10.13 27.00
N LEU A 407 15.73 8.95 26.56
CA LEU A 407 14.94 7.72 26.65
C LEU A 407 14.86 7.21 28.09
N GLU A 408 15.95 7.28 28.85
CA GLU A 408 16.01 6.91 30.27
C GLU A 408 15.09 7.80 31.12
N ASP A 409 15.08 9.11 30.88
CA ASP A 409 14.16 10.06 31.53
C ASP A 409 12.68 9.76 31.26
N LEU A 410 12.39 9.05 30.16
CA LEU A 410 11.04 8.76 29.68
C LEU A 410 10.51 7.37 30.07
N GLU A 411 11.32 6.53 30.74
CA GLU A 411 10.92 5.19 31.21
C GLU A 411 9.67 5.19 32.11
N GLY A 412 9.39 6.31 32.80
CA GLY A 412 8.20 6.47 33.64
C GLY A 412 6.92 6.88 32.91
N PHE A 413 7.01 7.32 31.65
CA PHE A 413 5.89 7.86 30.87
C PHE A 413 5.46 6.97 29.69
N TYR A 414 6.37 6.11 29.21
CA TYR A 414 6.16 5.22 28.07
C TYR A 414 6.31 3.76 28.46
N THR A 415 5.88 2.84 27.59
CA THR A 415 6.02 1.40 27.82
C THR A 415 7.51 1.00 28.00
N PRO A 416 7.95 0.44 29.14
CA PRO A 416 9.36 0.19 29.41
C PRO A 416 10.05 -0.74 28.39
N SER A 417 9.33 -1.77 27.90
CA SER A 417 9.86 -2.69 26.89
C SER A 417 10.16 -2.01 25.55
N LEU A 418 9.46 -0.92 25.25
CA LEU A 418 9.64 -0.15 24.03
C LEU A 418 10.83 0.81 24.13
N VAL A 419 11.03 1.40 25.30
CA VAL A 419 12.23 2.20 25.61
C VAL A 419 13.48 1.32 25.53
N ASP A 420 13.47 0.18 26.22
CA ASP A 420 14.56 -0.81 26.16
C ASP A 420 14.80 -1.31 24.73
N PHE A 421 13.73 -1.55 23.95
CA PHE A 421 13.86 -1.90 22.54
C PHE A 421 14.62 -0.84 21.72
N LEU A 422 14.26 0.45 21.87
CA LEU A 422 14.92 1.55 21.15
C LEU A 422 16.37 1.76 21.58
N GLN A 423 16.65 1.66 22.88
CA GLN A 423 18.00 1.71 23.44
C GLN A 423 18.86 0.56 22.88
N ASN A 424 18.35 -0.68 22.93
CA ASN A 424 19.05 -1.84 22.38
C ASN A 424 19.30 -1.72 20.86
N GLN A 425 18.34 -1.17 20.11
CA GLN A 425 18.51 -0.91 18.68
C GLN A 425 19.66 0.08 18.41
N ARG A 426 19.80 1.10 19.26
CA ARG A 426 20.88 2.10 19.17
C ARG A 426 22.23 1.50 19.54
N LEU A 427 22.30 0.75 20.63
CA LEU A 427 23.52 0.05 21.03
C LEU A 427 23.99 -0.93 19.95
N GLN A 428 23.08 -1.71 19.36
CA GLN A 428 23.40 -2.65 18.29
C GLN A 428 24.00 -1.95 17.07
N LYS A 429 23.46 -0.79 16.66
CA LYS A 429 24.01 0.00 15.55
C LYS A 429 25.39 0.56 15.91
N ALA A 430 25.61 0.98 17.16
CA ALA A 430 26.90 1.48 17.64
C ALA A 430 27.97 0.38 17.69
N GLU A 431 27.62 -0.90 17.89
CA GLU A 431 28.59 -2.00 17.85
C GLU A 431 29.31 -2.10 16.49
N LEU A 432 28.66 -1.68 15.39
CA LEU A 432 29.25 -1.67 14.05
C LEU A 432 30.41 -0.66 13.92
N ILE A 433 30.58 0.27 14.85
CA ILE A 433 31.74 1.17 14.91
C ILE A 433 33.02 0.35 15.04
N LYS A 434 33.00 -0.73 15.82
CA LYS A 434 34.15 -1.63 16.01
C LYS A 434 34.56 -2.35 14.72
N SER A 435 33.65 -2.50 13.75
CA SER A 435 33.94 -3.16 12.48
C SER A 435 34.50 -2.22 11.42
N GLY A 436 34.60 -0.92 11.68
CA GLY A 436 35.09 0.08 10.71
C GLY A 436 34.18 0.32 9.49
N LEU A 437 33.00 -0.30 9.47
CA LEU A 437 32.01 -0.23 8.38
C LEU A 437 30.80 0.65 8.74
N PHE A 438 30.80 1.24 9.93
CA PHE A 438 29.67 1.96 10.50
C PHE A 438 29.17 3.08 9.61
N VAL A 439 30.05 3.97 9.15
CA VAL A 439 29.67 5.13 8.35
C VAL A 439 29.12 4.70 7.00
N GLU A 440 29.73 3.72 6.33
CA GLU A 440 29.25 3.20 5.06
C GLU A 440 27.90 2.50 5.20
N ARG A 441 27.69 1.74 6.27
CA ARG A 441 26.52 0.87 6.44
C ARG A 441 25.34 1.59 7.06
N VAL A 442 25.56 2.26 8.19
CA VAL A 442 24.50 2.86 9.01
C VAL A 442 24.14 4.24 8.48
N ILE A 443 25.14 5.09 8.23
CA ILE A 443 24.91 6.50 7.86
C ILE A 443 24.74 6.65 6.33
N ALA A 444 25.70 6.19 5.55
CA ALA A 444 25.69 6.32 4.10
C ALA A 444 24.77 5.30 3.39
N ASN A 445 24.26 4.31 4.14
CA ASN A 445 23.36 3.25 3.66
C ASN A 445 23.86 2.54 2.38
N PHE A 446 25.15 2.19 2.36
CA PHE A 446 25.76 1.45 1.27
C PHE A 446 25.31 -0.02 1.30
N ILE A 447 24.79 -0.49 0.16
CA ILE A 447 24.36 -1.88 -0.03
C ILE A 447 25.56 -2.67 -0.60
N PRO A 448 26.16 -3.59 0.18
CA PRO A 448 27.23 -4.46 -0.30
C PRO A 448 26.69 -5.52 -1.26
N ASP A 449 27.59 -6.27 -1.93
CA ASP A 449 27.18 -7.48 -2.64
C ASP A 449 26.77 -8.53 -1.60
N VAL A 450 25.47 -8.83 -1.57
CA VAL A 450 24.82 -9.65 -0.55
C VAL A 450 24.34 -10.99 -1.09
N SER A 451 24.64 -11.27 -2.35
CA SER A 451 24.06 -12.42 -3.07
C SER A 451 24.37 -13.75 -2.37
N GLY A 452 25.62 -13.94 -1.93
CA GLY A 452 26.05 -15.14 -1.20
C GLY A 452 25.47 -15.24 0.22
N GLU A 453 25.62 -14.17 1.01
CA GLU A 453 25.20 -14.16 2.42
C GLU A 453 23.67 -14.26 2.58
N ARG A 454 22.91 -13.71 1.61
CA ARG A 454 21.45 -13.80 1.62
C ARG A 454 20.97 -15.22 1.38
N LEU A 455 21.58 -15.94 0.44
CA LEU A 455 21.31 -17.37 0.22
C LEU A 455 21.67 -18.20 1.45
N ARG A 456 22.77 -17.86 2.12
CA ARG A 456 23.15 -18.48 3.40
C ARG A 456 22.07 -18.26 4.47
N GLY A 457 21.55 -17.04 4.60
CA GLY A 457 20.43 -16.73 5.48
C GLY A 457 19.19 -17.59 5.19
N TYR A 458 18.77 -17.68 3.92
CA TYR A 458 17.61 -18.50 3.53
C TYR A 458 17.83 -20.00 3.74
N TYR A 459 19.06 -20.49 3.58
CA TYR A 459 19.42 -21.85 3.95
C TYR A 459 19.22 -22.10 5.44
N LEU A 460 19.72 -21.20 6.30
CA LEU A 460 19.54 -21.30 7.74
C LEU A 460 18.05 -21.23 8.12
N GLU A 461 17.28 -20.32 7.53
CA GLU A 461 15.83 -20.22 7.77
C GLU A 461 15.12 -21.55 7.46
N ARG A 462 15.44 -22.20 6.32
CA ARG A 462 14.91 -23.55 6.00
C ARG A 462 15.33 -24.62 7.00
N GLN A 463 16.57 -24.58 7.45
CA GLN A 463 17.09 -25.52 8.45
C GLN A 463 16.34 -25.38 9.77
N PHE A 464 16.13 -24.15 10.25
CA PHE A 464 15.35 -23.91 11.46
C PHE A 464 13.88 -24.26 11.29
N ILE A 465 13.25 -23.99 10.13
CA ILE A 465 11.88 -24.46 9.84
C ILE A 465 11.79 -25.99 9.98
N TYR A 466 12.77 -26.73 9.45
CA TYR A 466 12.82 -28.18 9.61
C TYR A 466 12.96 -28.62 11.07
N ASN A 467 13.84 -27.98 11.84
CA ASN A 467 14.05 -28.30 13.26
C ASN A 467 12.79 -28.04 14.09
N TYR A 468 12.10 -26.93 13.85
CA TYR A 468 10.85 -26.58 14.55
C TYR A 468 9.68 -27.50 14.15
N GLU A 469 9.64 -28.00 12.92
CA GLU A 469 8.67 -29.02 12.49
C GLU A 469 8.94 -30.36 13.20
N GLN A 470 10.20 -30.81 13.26
CA GLN A 470 10.58 -32.03 13.99
C GLN A 470 10.33 -31.93 15.50
N GLY A 471 10.53 -30.73 16.08
CA GLY A 471 10.26 -30.42 17.48
C GLY A 471 8.77 -30.30 17.83
N GLY A 472 7.85 -30.42 16.86
CA GLY A 472 6.40 -30.32 17.07
C GLY A 472 5.89 -28.90 17.34
N GLN A 473 6.72 -27.88 17.15
CA GLN A 473 6.38 -26.46 17.37
C GLN A 473 5.70 -25.84 16.14
N LEU A 474 5.87 -26.44 14.96
CA LEU A 474 5.19 -26.08 13.72
C LEU A 474 4.38 -27.25 13.20
N THR A 475 3.16 -27.00 12.75
CA THR A 475 2.41 -28.00 11.97
C THR A 475 3.01 -28.14 10.58
N ALA A 476 2.87 -29.30 9.95
CA ALA A 476 3.37 -29.53 8.58
C ALA A 476 2.84 -28.50 7.56
N LYS A 477 1.61 -28.00 7.78
CA LYS A 477 1.00 -26.97 6.94
C LYS A 477 1.66 -25.59 7.13
N GLU A 478 1.97 -25.21 8.36
CA GLU A 478 2.67 -23.96 8.68
C GLU A 478 4.14 -24.00 8.22
N ALA A 479 4.83 -25.13 8.44
CA ALA A 479 6.19 -25.35 7.95
C ALA A 479 6.25 -25.26 6.42
N GLN A 480 5.28 -25.83 5.71
CA GLN A 480 5.19 -25.68 4.26
C GLN A 480 4.98 -24.23 3.82
N ALA A 481 4.10 -23.47 4.50
CA ALA A 481 3.87 -22.07 4.18
C ALA A 481 5.13 -21.21 4.38
N LEU A 482 5.90 -21.45 5.46
CA LEU A 482 7.17 -20.77 5.70
C LEU A 482 8.23 -21.14 4.65
N ARG A 483 8.29 -22.43 4.23
CA ARG A 483 9.19 -22.85 3.14
C ARG A 483 8.83 -22.18 1.82
N ASP A 484 7.54 -22.06 1.51
CA ASP A 484 7.05 -21.36 0.32
C ASP A 484 7.44 -19.86 0.37
N GLU A 485 7.31 -19.21 1.54
CA GLU A 485 7.76 -17.82 1.77
C GLU A 485 9.26 -17.66 1.49
N VAL A 486 10.10 -18.54 2.04
CA VAL A 486 11.56 -18.50 1.80
C VAL A 486 11.90 -18.72 0.32
N ASN A 487 11.21 -19.64 -0.36
CA ASN A 487 11.43 -19.88 -1.79
C ASN A 487 11.07 -18.67 -2.65
N GLU A 488 9.99 -17.96 -2.31
CA GLU A 488 9.61 -16.71 -2.99
C GLU A 488 10.67 -15.62 -2.75
N LEU A 489 11.12 -15.42 -1.50
CA LEU A 489 12.18 -14.48 -1.15
C LEU A 489 13.51 -14.78 -1.86
N GLU A 490 13.89 -16.05 -1.93
CA GLU A 490 15.06 -16.52 -2.66
C GLU A 490 14.92 -16.25 -4.16
N SER A 491 13.79 -16.65 -4.77
CA SER A 491 13.54 -16.45 -6.20
C SER A 491 13.54 -14.96 -6.58
N TYR A 492 12.97 -14.11 -5.74
CA TYR A 492 12.97 -12.65 -5.92
C TYR A 492 14.41 -12.11 -5.84
N SER A 493 15.16 -12.52 -4.82
CA SER A 493 16.54 -12.09 -4.63
C SER A 493 17.46 -12.51 -5.78
N LEU A 494 17.24 -13.70 -6.35
CA LEU A 494 18.00 -14.23 -7.49
C LEU A 494 17.66 -13.51 -8.80
N ARG A 495 16.41 -13.07 -8.98
CA ARG A 495 16.01 -12.24 -10.13
C ARG A 495 16.61 -10.85 -10.04
N GLU A 496 16.62 -10.27 -8.84
CA GLU A 496 17.21 -8.95 -8.59
C GLU A 496 18.75 -8.97 -8.72
N SER A 497 19.39 -10.07 -8.32
CA SER A 497 20.83 -10.29 -8.51
C SER A 497 21.20 -10.80 -9.91
N SER A 498 20.23 -11.05 -10.80
CA SER A 498 20.55 -11.40 -12.19
C SER A 498 21.16 -10.16 -12.85
N PRO A 499 22.39 -10.24 -13.37
CA PRO A 499 22.93 -9.14 -14.14
C PRO A 499 22.07 -9.01 -15.38
N ASN A 500 21.38 -7.87 -15.54
CA ASN A 500 20.88 -7.47 -16.84
C ASN A 500 22.01 -7.70 -17.85
N PHE A 501 21.76 -8.42 -18.93
CA PHE A 501 22.75 -8.80 -19.96
C PHE A 501 23.62 -7.62 -20.46
N ALA A 502 23.12 -6.38 -20.32
CA ALA A 502 23.86 -5.14 -20.56
C ALA A 502 25.02 -4.86 -19.59
N TYR A 503 24.97 -5.36 -18.35
CA TYR A 503 25.96 -5.13 -17.30
C TYR A 503 27.27 -5.88 -17.54
N ASP A 504 27.20 -7.14 -18.01
CA ASP A 504 28.39 -7.93 -18.33
C ASP A 504 29.12 -7.40 -19.58
N LEU A 505 28.39 -6.89 -20.57
CA LEU A 505 28.98 -6.22 -21.74
C LEU A 505 29.77 -4.94 -21.38
N ILE A 506 29.36 -4.23 -20.33
CA ILE A 506 30.04 -3.01 -19.87
C ILE A 506 31.21 -3.35 -18.96
N LYS A 507 31.08 -4.37 -18.10
CA LYS A 507 32.17 -4.80 -17.20
C LYS A 507 33.34 -5.45 -17.96
N TYR A 508 33.06 -6.24 -19.00
CA TYR A 508 34.09 -6.86 -19.84
C TYR A 508 34.94 -5.83 -20.61
N ARG A 509 34.37 -4.64 -20.88
CA ARG A 509 35.07 -3.55 -21.57
C ARG A 509 36.01 -2.76 -20.67
N HIS A 510 35.83 -2.82 -19.35
CA HIS A 510 36.66 -2.12 -18.36
C HIS A 510 37.81 -2.96 -17.80
N THR A 511 37.78 -4.29 -17.99
CA THR A 511 38.90 -5.18 -17.64
C THR A 511 39.88 -5.41 -18.79
N ALA A 512 39.62 -4.85 -19.97
CA ALA A 512 40.46 -5.00 -21.17
C ALA A 512 41.20 -3.71 -21.58
N LYS A 513 41.54 -2.82 -20.64
CA LYS A 513 42.41 -1.67 -20.88
C LYS A 513 43.44 -1.49 -19.79
#